data_AF-A0A6J4KBJ8-F1
#
_entry.id   AF-A0A6J4KBJ8-F1
#
_cell.length_a   1.000
_cell.length_b   1.000
_cell.length_c   1.000
_cell.angle_alpha   90.00
_cell.angle_beta   90.00
_cell.angle_gamma   90.00
#
_symmetry.space_group_name_H-M   'P 1'
#
loop_
_entity.id
_entity.type
_entity.pdbx_description
1 polymer ?
#
loop_
_entity_poly.entity_id
_entity_poly.type
_entity_poly.pdbx_seq_one_letter_code
_entity_poly.pdbx_strand_id
1 'polypeptide(L)'
;MRALLSKVLGVVCCAAALSACDGGTGSEELDPVGTVSFTYRGALNGTYQVTGELQLRSGTLPQPATGATAYRQDSILAVLAFKTDGGTLGDGFSLLLGALTKTGSYAFDPLACQSQSAGACRIGVFAPGLDAAQLATTPDAAALAANAYVLVLGSVNVTRLTDLRVRGTFSGTAVRASDPKLENAVTITRGEFDVPIPPR
;
A
#
# COMPACT_ATOMS: atom_id res chain seq x y z
N MET A 1 10.27 -17.15 1.91
CA MET A 1 10.18 -15.71 2.29
C MET A 1 10.92 -14.78 1.33
N ARG A 2 12.20 -14.99 0.96
CA ARG A 2 12.90 -14.13 -0.04
C ARG A 2 12.14 -13.93 -1.37
N ALA A 3 11.51 -14.97 -1.92
CA ALA A 3 10.69 -14.87 -3.14
C ALA A 3 9.36 -14.11 -2.94
N LEU A 4 8.79 -14.18 -1.72
CA LEU A 4 7.63 -13.36 -1.32
C LEU A 4 8.06 -11.90 -1.24
N LEU A 5 9.21 -11.60 -0.65
CA LEU A 5 9.76 -10.26 -0.58
C LEU A 5 10.05 -9.69 -1.96
N SER A 6 10.72 -10.38 -2.90
CA SER A 6 10.94 -9.82 -4.24
C SER A 6 9.63 -9.54 -5.01
N LYS A 7 8.57 -10.32 -4.81
CA LYS A 7 7.26 -10.09 -5.46
C LYS A 7 6.42 -9.01 -4.76
N VAL A 8 6.42 -8.98 -3.42
CA VAL A 8 5.69 -8.02 -2.58
C VAL A 8 6.38 -6.65 -2.57
N LEU A 9 7.72 -6.60 -2.57
CA LEU A 9 8.49 -5.39 -2.82
C LEU A 9 8.35 -4.95 -4.28
N GLY A 10 8.16 -5.90 -5.20
CA GLY A 10 7.73 -5.61 -6.56
C GLY A 10 6.42 -4.82 -6.60
N VAL A 11 5.48 -5.03 -5.68
CA VAL A 11 4.23 -4.23 -5.58
C VAL A 11 4.48 -2.82 -5.04
N VAL A 12 5.37 -2.67 -4.04
CA VAL A 12 5.82 -1.35 -3.55
C VAL A 12 6.53 -0.57 -4.68
N CYS A 13 7.21 -1.28 -5.58
CA CYS A 13 7.95 -0.71 -6.70
C CYS A 13 7.11 -0.55 -7.98
N CYS A 14 6.05 -1.36 -8.18
CA CYS A 14 5.13 -1.29 -9.32
C CYS A 14 4.21 -0.07 -9.29
N ALA A 15 4.18 0.68 -8.18
CA ALA A 15 3.59 2.02 -8.13
C ALA A 15 4.24 3.01 -9.13
N ALA A 16 5.48 2.75 -9.58
CA ALA A 16 6.26 3.67 -10.40
C ALA A 16 6.06 3.57 -11.93
N ALA A 17 5.20 2.68 -12.43
CA ALA A 17 5.29 2.25 -13.83
C ALA A 17 4.15 2.73 -14.76
N LEU A 18 3.12 3.43 -14.28
CA LEU A 18 1.90 3.61 -15.10
C LEU A 18 1.34 5.03 -15.03
N SER A 19 1.00 5.56 -16.21
CA SER A 19 0.49 6.90 -16.48
C SER A 19 -0.98 7.07 -16.08
N ALA A 20 -1.36 8.27 -15.63
CA ALA A 20 -2.74 8.75 -15.64
C ALA A 20 -2.82 10.08 -16.40
N CYS A 21 -3.86 10.23 -17.22
CA CYS A 21 -4.19 11.41 -18.03
C CYS A 21 -5.31 12.25 -17.36
N ASP A 22 -5.53 13.42 -17.96
CA ASP A 22 -6.03 14.70 -17.43
C ASP A 22 -7.50 14.78 -16.94
N GLY A 23 -7.68 15.61 -15.90
CA GLY A 23 -8.79 16.53 -15.63
C GLY A 23 -10.26 16.10 -15.75
N GLY A 24 -10.96 16.02 -14.60
CA GLY A 24 -12.42 16.06 -14.54
C GLY A 24 -12.92 16.72 -13.25
N THR A 25 -13.75 17.75 -13.37
CA THR A 25 -14.41 18.43 -12.25
C THR A 25 -15.78 17.80 -11.94
N GLY A 26 -15.94 17.12 -10.80
CA GLY A 26 -17.26 16.74 -10.26
C GLY A 26 -17.29 15.51 -9.34
N SER A 27 -18.23 15.43 -8.38
CA SER A 27 -18.45 14.27 -7.47
C SER A 27 -17.27 13.93 -6.53
N GLU A 28 -17.54 13.45 -5.30
CA GLU A 28 -16.50 12.84 -4.44
C GLU A 28 -15.78 11.68 -5.16
N GLU A 29 -16.36 11.11 -6.23
CA GLU A 29 -15.69 10.10 -7.05
C GLU A 29 -14.59 10.62 -7.97
N LEU A 30 -14.61 11.90 -8.36
CA LEU A 30 -13.50 12.50 -9.15
C LEU A 30 -12.55 13.32 -8.28
N ASP A 31 -12.76 13.38 -6.96
CA ASP A 31 -11.82 14.03 -6.06
C ASP A 31 -10.48 13.26 -6.08
N PRO A 32 -9.39 13.89 -6.57
CA PRO A 32 -8.10 13.24 -6.71
C PRO A 32 -7.36 13.08 -5.36
N VAL A 33 -7.91 13.62 -4.27
CA VAL A 33 -7.29 13.54 -2.94
C VAL A 33 -7.59 12.18 -2.32
N GLY A 34 -6.53 11.40 -2.10
CA GLY A 34 -6.59 10.18 -1.31
C GLY A 34 -6.22 10.41 0.15
N THR A 35 -6.75 9.54 1.01
CA THR A 35 -6.39 9.48 2.44
C THR A 35 -6.11 8.06 2.88
N VAL A 36 -5.10 7.91 3.73
CA VAL A 36 -4.83 6.68 4.47
C VAL A 36 -4.40 7.06 5.89
N SER A 37 -4.94 6.37 6.89
CA SER A 37 -4.50 6.56 8.27
C SER A 37 -4.56 5.27 9.07
N PHE A 38 -3.74 5.18 10.11
CA PHE A 38 -3.78 4.09 11.08
C PHE A 38 -2.95 4.41 12.33
N THR A 39 -3.22 3.69 13.42
CA THR A 39 -2.38 3.68 14.62
C THR A 39 -1.61 2.37 14.69
N TYR A 40 -0.34 2.42 15.06
CA TYR A 40 0.49 1.23 15.19
C TYR A 40 1.20 1.17 16.55
N ARG A 41 1.33 -0.03 17.12
CA ARG A 41 1.96 -0.27 18.44
C ARG A 41 2.74 -1.59 18.48
N GLY A 42 3.69 -1.72 19.40
CA GLY A 42 4.53 -2.91 19.56
C GLY A 42 6.01 -2.58 19.42
N ALA A 43 6.70 -3.25 18.50
CA ALA A 43 8.12 -2.99 18.19
C ALA A 43 8.37 -1.54 17.72
N LEU A 44 7.35 -0.91 17.12
CA LEU A 44 7.27 0.52 16.83
C LEU A 44 5.93 1.05 17.33
N ASN A 45 5.88 2.35 17.65
CA ASN A 45 4.68 2.99 18.15
C ASN A 45 4.48 4.35 17.48
N GLY A 46 3.27 4.64 17.02
CA GLY A 46 2.96 5.91 16.39
C GLY A 46 1.63 5.93 15.66
N THR A 47 1.44 6.99 14.88
CA THR A 47 0.32 7.16 13.96
C THR A 47 0.85 7.44 12.56
N TYR A 48 0.19 6.86 11.58
CA TYR A 48 0.39 7.17 10.17
C TYR A 48 -0.86 7.89 9.68
N GLN A 49 -0.66 9.00 8.98
CA GLN A 49 -1.74 9.75 8.35
C GLN A 49 -1.18 10.47 7.14
N VAL A 50 -1.84 10.27 6.01
CA VAL A 50 -1.55 10.92 4.74
C VAL A 50 -2.87 11.39 4.14
N THR A 51 -2.84 12.61 3.61
CA THR A 51 -3.89 13.21 2.81
C THR A 51 -3.20 13.92 1.65
N GLY A 52 -3.62 13.63 0.43
CA GLY A 52 -3.06 14.27 -0.75
C GLY A 52 -3.25 13.41 -2.00
N GLU A 53 -3.00 14.01 -3.14
CA GLU A 53 -2.95 13.32 -4.41
C GLU A 53 -1.58 12.67 -4.58
N LEU A 54 -1.55 11.36 -4.78
CA LEU A 54 -0.33 10.65 -5.17
C LEU A 54 -0.38 10.42 -6.68
N GLN A 55 0.41 11.19 -7.42
CA GLN A 55 0.54 11.00 -8.87
C GLN A 55 1.48 9.84 -9.18
N LEU A 56 1.00 8.87 -9.97
CA LEU A 56 1.82 7.81 -10.52
C LEU A 56 2.25 8.27 -11.94
N ARG A 57 3.55 8.51 -12.14
CA ARG A 57 4.12 8.82 -13.47
C ARG A 57 4.89 7.61 -13.99
N SER A 58 4.83 7.36 -15.30
CA SER A 58 5.51 6.21 -15.91
C SER A 58 7.03 6.33 -15.83
N GLY A 59 7.69 5.34 -15.23
CA GLY A 59 9.14 5.17 -15.32
C GLY A 59 9.96 6.03 -14.36
N THR A 60 9.30 6.85 -13.54
CA THR A 60 9.90 7.57 -12.42
C THR A 60 8.88 7.65 -11.30
N LEU A 61 9.27 7.28 -10.07
CA LEU A 61 8.42 7.60 -8.94
C LEU A 61 8.23 9.11 -8.86
N PRO A 62 7.04 9.57 -8.42
CA PRO A 62 6.84 10.99 -8.16
C PRO A 62 7.98 11.52 -7.28
N GLN A 63 8.37 12.78 -7.50
CA GLN A 63 9.13 13.54 -6.49
C GLN A 63 8.50 13.28 -5.11
N PRO A 64 9.28 13.25 -4.01
CA PRO A 64 8.74 12.95 -2.68
C PRO A 64 7.48 13.78 -2.42
N ALA A 65 6.34 13.11 -2.53
CA ALA A 65 5.03 13.73 -2.50
C ALA A 65 4.19 12.95 -1.50
N THR A 66 3.54 13.70 -0.62
CA THR A 66 2.63 13.16 0.38
C THR A 66 1.28 12.95 -0.28
N GLY A 67 0.79 11.72 -0.32
CA GLY A 67 -0.51 11.42 -0.90
C GLY A 67 -0.89 9.95 -0.86
N ALA A 68 -2.11 9.65 -1.31
CA ALA A 68 -2.57 8.29 -1.48
C ALA A 68 -3.38 8.13 -2.78
N THR A 69 -3.36 6.93 -3.34
CA THR A 69 -4.09 6.57 -4.56
C THR A 69 -4.34 5.06 -4.56
N ALA A 70 -5.16 4.56 -5.47
CA ALA A 70 -5.28 3.16 -5.77
C ALA A 70 -5.04 2.87 -7.25
N TYR A 71 -4.60 1.67 -7.55
CA TYR A 71 -4.40 1.17 -8.89
C TYR A 71 -5.16 -0.15 -9.06
N ARG A 72 -5.86 -0.29 -10.18
CA ARG A 72 -6.63 -1.51 -10.50
C ARG A 72 -6.12 -2.13 -11.80
N GLN A 73 -5.58 -3.35 -11.71
CA GLN A 73 -5.20 -4.18 -12.86
C GLN A 73 -5.91 -5.52 -12.77
N ASP A 74 -6.71 -5.85 -13.79
CA ASP A 74 -7.50 -7.06 -13.81
C ASP A 74 -8.26 -7.32 -12.49
N SER A 75 -7.95 -8.42 -11.81
CA SER A 75 -8.54 -8.81 -10.53
C SER A 75 -7.84 -8.23 -9.29
N ILE A 76 -6.79 -7.43 -9.48
CA ILE A 76 -5.95 -6.88 -8.41
C ILE A 76 -6.28 -5.40 -8.22
N LEU A 77 -6.51 -5.03 -6.97
CA LEU A 77 -6.56 -3.64 -6.53
C LEU A 77 -5.39 -3.40 -5.56
N ALA A 78 -4.60 -2.36 -5.81
CA ALA A 78 -3.52 -1.92 -4.92
C ALA A 78 -3.84 -0.53 -4.37
N VAL A 79 -3.93 -0.36 -3.05
CA VAL A 79 -3.94 0.94 -2.39
C VAL A 79 -2.50 1.31 -2.07
N LEU A 80 -2.11 2.55 -2.35
CA LEU A 80 -0.76 3.07 -2.21
C LEU A 80 -0.82 4.39 -1.44
N ALA A 81 0.09 4.57 -0.50
CA ALA A 81 0.18 5.77 0.30
C ALA A 81 1.65 6.06 0.63
N PHE A 82 2.05 7.33 0.54
CA PHE A 82 3.39 7.77 0.89
C PHE A 82 3.34 9.09 1.64
N LYS A 83 4.16 9.21 2.69
CA LYS A 83 4.29 10.44 3.48
C LYS A 83 5.76 10.84 3.52
N THR A 84 6.13 11.91 2.83
CA THR A 84 7.51 12.44 2.90
C THR A 84 7.75 13.18 4.22
N ASP A 85 8.99 13.16 4.70
CA ASP A 85 9.47 14.01 5.80
C ASP A 85 9.89 15.42 5.35
N GLY A 86 9.73 15.75 4.06
CA GLY A 86 10.20 16.99 3.43
C GLY A 86 11.61 16.89 2.85
N GLY A 87 12.29 15.76 3.03
CA GLY A 87 13.58 15.42 2.44
C GLY A 87 13.48 14.23 1.48
N THR A 88 14.52 13.39 1.45
CA THR A 88 14.56 12.18 0.62
C THR A 88 13.91 10.98 1.29
N LEU A 89 13.53 11.07 2.57
CA LEU A 89 12.94 9.97 3.32
C LEU A 89 11.41 10.10 3.40
N GLY A 90 10.75 8.99 3.73
CA GLY A 90 9.32 8.98 4.00
C GLY A 90 8.80 7.61 4.40
N ASP A 91 7.53 7.58 4.79
CA ASP A 91 6.86 6.37 5.21
C ASP A 91 5.92 5.88 4.11
N GLY A 92 6.13 4.65 3.64
CA GLY A 92 5.32 4.00 2.63
C GLY A 92 4.31 3.03 3.21
N PHE A 93 3.12 3.01 2.63
CA PHE A 93 2.10 2.01 2.93
C PHE A 93 1.49 1.49 1.63
N SER A 94 1.23 0.18 1.59
CA SER A 94 0.50 -0.45 0.49
C SER A 94 -0.43 -1.54 0.98
N LEU A 95 -1.57 -1.70 0.31
CA LEU A 95 -2.45 -2.87 0.42
C LEU A 95 -2.65 -3.45 -0.96
N LEU A 96 -2.35 -4.73 -1.13
CA LEU A 96 -2.71 -5.47 -2.33
C LEU A 96 -3.89 -6.38 -2.03
N LEU A 97 -4.96 -6.23 -2.81
CA LEU A 97 -6.23 -6.92 -2.68
C LEU A 97 -6.56 -7.65 -3.98
N GLY A 98 -6.18 -8.92 -4.04
CA GLY A 98 -6.52 -9.82 -5.14
C GLY A 98 -7.96 -10.33 -5.09
N ALA A 99 -8.53 -10.58 -6.27
CA ALA A 99 -9.85 -11.15 -6.52
C ALA A 99 -10.94 -10.33 -5.83
N LEU A 100 -10.78 -9.00 -5.85
CA LEU A 100 -11.76 -8.08 -5.31
C LEU A 100 -12.92 -7.92 -6.30
N THR A 101 -13.95 -8.76 -6.14
CA THR A 101 -15.14 -8.77 -7.00
C THR A 101 -16.32 -7.99 -6.42
N LYS A 102 -16.30 -7.67 -5.13
CA LYS A 102 -17.35 -6.93 -4.41
C LYS A 102 -16.82 -6.26 -3.15
N THR A 103 -17.64 -5.43 -2.51
CA THR A 103 -17.41 -4.96 -1.14
C THR A 103 -17.51 -6.11 -0.13
N GLY A 104 -16.85 -5.97 1.02
CA GLY A 104 -16.86 -6.97 2.08
C GLY A 104 -15.56 -7.06 2.86
N SER A 105 -15.53 -8.01 3.79
CA SER A 105 -14.37 -8.29 4.64
C SER A 105 -13.50 -9.41 4.04
N TYR A 106 -12.20 -9.17 4.03
CA TYR A 106 -11.20 -10.07 3.48
C TYR A 106 -10.07 -10.25 4.49
N ALA A 107 -9.70 -11.50 4.78
CA ALA A 107 -8.54 -11.79 5.61
C ALA A 107 -7.24 -11.55 4.83
N PHE A 108 -6.21 -11.09 5.53
CA PHE A 108 -4.85 -11.13 4.99
C PHE A 108 -4.41 -12.58 4.85
N ASP A 109 -3.82 -12.91 3.70
CA ASP A 109 -3.28 -14.23 3.40
C ASP A 109 -1.97 -14.07 2.62
N PRO A 110 -0.84 -13.87 3.33
CA PRO A 110 0.47 -13.74 2.70
C PRO A 110 0.97 -15.07 2.09
N LEU A 111 0.34 -16.22 2.39
CA LEU A 111 0.69 -17.50 1.78
C LEU A 111 0.06 -17.63 0.39
N ALA A 112 -1.17 -17.13 0.19
CA ALA A 112 -1.78 -17.04 -1.14
C ALA A 112 -0.92 -16.24 -2.13
N CYS A 113 -0.20 -15.23 -1.63
CA CYS A 113 0.76 -14.43 -2.40
C CYS A 113 2.00 -15.19 -2.88
N GLN A 114 2.27 -16.38 -2.34
CA GLN A 114 3.39 -17.24 -2.76
C GLN A 114 2.98 -18.21 -3.86
N SER A 115 1.68 -18.45 -4.02
CA SER A 115 1.14 -19.35 -5.04
C SER A 115 1.10 -18.68 -6.42
N GLN A 116 1.07 -19.48 -7.50
CA GLN A 116 0.88 -18.95 -8.87
C GLN A 116 -0.51 -18.31 -9.08
N SER A 117 -1.40 -18.38 -8.09
CA SER A 117 -2.71 -17.76 -8.08
C SER A 117 -2.65 -16.36 -7.48
N ALA A 118 -1.91 -15.45 -8.11
CA ALA A 118 -1.78 -14.05 -7.69
C ALA A 118 -3.15 -13.35 -7.48
N GLY A 119 -4.19 -13.86 -8.16
CA GLY A 119 -5.57 -13.43 -7.98
C GLY A 119 -6.09 -13.55 -6.54
N ALA A 120 -5.59 -14.42 -5.67
CA ALA A 120 -6.09 -14.51 -4.28
C ALA A 120 -5.21 -13.78 -3.25
N CYS A 121 -4.10 -13.16 -3.69
CA CYS A 121 -3.13 -12.54 -2.79
C CYS A 121 -3.73 -11.33 -2.07
N ARG A 122 -3.68 -11.34 -0.73
CA ARG A 122 -4.14 -10.23 0.10
C ARG A 122 -3.11 -9.93 1.16
N ILE A 123 -2.48 -8.77 1.06
CA ILE A 123 -1.34 -8.42 1.90
C ILE A 123 -1.27 -6.92 2.08
N GLY A 124 -0.80 -6.47 3.25
CA GLY A 124 -0.46 -5.09 3.49
C GLY A 124 1.02 -4.95 3.85
N VAL A 125 1.63 -3.84 3.48
CA VAL A 125 3.02 -3.52 3.80
C VAL A 125 3.09 -2.10 4.34
N PHE A 126 3.68 -1.94 5.51
CA PHE A 126 4.05 -0.65 6.07
C PHE A 126 5.57 -0.57 6.18
N ALA A 127 6.18 0.43 5.59
CA ALA A 127 7.62 0.58 5.54
C ALA A 127 7.99 2.01 5.95
N PRO A 128 8.31 2.24 7.24
CA PRO A 128 8.77 3.53 7.71
C PRO A 128 10.22 3.82 7.26
N GLY A 129 10.55 5.10 7.08
CA GLY A 129 11.91 5.56 6.80
C GLY A 129 12.49 5.05 5.47
N LEU A 130 11.65 4.93 4.45
CA LEU A 130 12.06 4.63 3.09
C LEU A 130 12.74 5.81 2.45
N ASP A 131 13.82 5.55 1.72
CA ASP A 131 14.42 6.52 0.83
C ASP A 131 13.64 6.53 -0.50
N ALA A 132 13.00 7.66 -0.80
CA ALA A 132 12.25 7.88 -2.03
C ALA A 132 13.14 7.71 -3.27
N ALA A 133 14.46 8.01 -3.17
CA ALA A 133 15.40 7.77 -4.26
C ALA A 133 15.69 6.27 -4.47
N GLN A 134 15.66 5.46 -3.42
CA GLN A 134 15.78 4.00 -3.52
C GLN A 134 14.53 3.36 -4.14
N LEU A 135 13.35 3.94 -3.87
CA LEU A 135 12.13 3.49 -4.51
C LEU A 135 12.14 3.80 -6.02
N ALA A 136 12.77 4.92 -6.42
CA ALA A 136 12.80 5.39 -7.81
C ALA A 136 13.79 4.63 -8.70
N THR A 137 14.68 3.85 -8.09
CA THR A 137 15.65 2.97 -8.76
C THR A 137 15.25 1.52 -8.54
N THR A 138 15.96 0.55 -9.11
CA THR A 138 15.75 -0.87 -8.77
C THR A 138 15.99 -1.03 -7.26
N PRO A 139 14.96 -1.25 -6.44
CA PRO A 139 15.13 -1.18 -4.99
C PRO A 139 16.03 -2.32 -4.54
N ASP A 140 16.96 -2.03 -3.65
CA ASP A 140 17.63 -3.09 -2.92
C ASP A 140 16.58 -3.79 -2.06
N ALA A 141 16.20 -5.00 -2.50
CA ALA A 141 15.20 -5.80 -1.83
C ALA A 141 15.58 -6.10 -0.37
N ALA A 142 16.88 -6.17 -0.05
CA ALA A 142 17.34 -6.38 1.32
C ALA A 142 17.18 -5.10 2.18
N ALA A 143 17.47 -3.92 1.62
CA ALA A 143 17.28 -2.65 2.30
C ALA A 143 15.79 -2.39 2.61
N LEU A 144 14.92 -2.61 1.63
CA LEU A 144 13.48 -2.46 1.82
C LEU A 144 12.91 -3.53 2.78
N ALA A 145 13.42 -4.78 2.72
CA ALA A 145 13.09 -5.82 3.69
C ALA A 145 13.43 -5.47 5.13
N ALA A 146 14.53 -4.75 5.34
CA ALA A 146 15.02 -4.42 6.67
C ALA A 146 14.03 -3.55 7.43
N ASN A 147 13.33 -2.65 6.74
CA ASN A 147 12.42 -1.67 7.34
C ASN A 147 10.93 -1.96 7.07
N ALA A 148 10.59 -2.88 6.16
CA ALA A 148 9.22 -3.24 5.87
C ALA A 148 8.59 -4.16 6.93
N TYR A 149 7.36 -3.83 7.31
CA TYR A 149 6.45 -4.63 8.12
C TYR A 149 5.33 -5.15 7.23
N VAL A 150 5.16 -6.46 7.19
CA VAL A 150 4.17 -7.15 6.36
C VAL A 150 3.01 -7.59 7.24
N LEU A 151 1.79 -7.16 6.93
CA LEU A 151 0.57 -7.62 7.59
C LEU A 151 0.37 -9.11 7.28
N VAL A 152 0.52 -9.93 8.32
CA VAL A 152 0.42 -11.40 8.24
C VAL A 152 -0.86 -11.94 8.87
N LEU A 153 -1.50 -11.15 9.73
CA LEU A 153 -2.76 -11.48 10.40
C LEU A 153 -3.67 -10.25 10.38
N GLY A 154 -4.98 -10.48 10.36
CA GLY A 154 -5.99 -9.43 10.37
C GLY A 154 -6.84 -9.41 9.11
N SER A 155 -7.48 -8.28 8.85
CA SER A 155 -8.43 -8.14 7.76
C SER A 155 -8.51 -6.72 7.22
N VAL A 156 -9.03 -6.63 6.01
CA VAL A 156 -9.44 -5.42 5.32
C VAL A 156 -10.93 -5.52 4.99
N ASN A 157 -11.68 -4.47 5.28
CA ASN A 157 -13.11 -4.37 4.99
C ASN A 157 -13.33 -3.26 3.97
N VAL A 158 -13.65 -3.63 2.74
CA VAL A 158 -13.96 -2.69 1.66
C VAL A 158 -15.44 -2.33 1.75
N THR A 159 -15.74 -1.08 2.07
CA THR A 159 -17.11 -0.57 2.21
C THR A 159 -17.61 0.09 0.92
N ARG A 160 -16.71 0.57 0.08
CA ARG A 160 -17.02 1.10 -1.25
C ARG A 160 -15.97 0.67 -2.26
N LEU A 161 -16.42 0.22 -3.42
CA LEU A 161 -15.59 -0.09 -4.58
C LEU A 161 -16.35 0.34 -5.82
N THR A 162 -15.88 1.40 -6.47
CA THR A 162 -16.35 1.83 -7.78
C THR A 162 -15.19 1.80 -8.77
N ASP A 163 -15.42 2.24 -10.00
CA ASP A 163 -14.34 2.32 -10.99
C ASP A 163 -13.36 3.46 -10.71
N LEU A 164 -13.78 4.42 -9.87
CA LEU A 164 -13.05 5.66 -9.62
C LEU A 164 -12.58 5.82 -8.17
N ARG A 165 -13.08 5.03 -7.22
CA ARG A 165 -12.73 5.19 -5.81
C ARG A 165 -12.88 3.89 -5.04
N VAL A 166 -12.00 3.69 -4.06
CA VAL A 166 -12.11 2.60 -3.08
C VAL A 166 -12.05 3.17 -1.66
N ARG A 167 -12.95 2.69 -0.80
CA ARG A 167 -13.01 3.04 0.62
C ARG A 167 -13.11 1.79 1.48
N GLY A 168 -12.46 1.82 2.64
CA GLY A 168 -12.57 0.75 3.60
C GLY A 168 -11.75 0.98 4.86
N THR A 169 -11.70 -0.07 5.66
CA THR A 169 -10.92 -0.12 6.89
C THR A 169 -10.01 -1.33 6.90
N PHE A 170 -8.97 -1.31 7.73
CA PHE A 170 -8.09 -2.45 7.94
C PHE A 170 -7.55 -2.47 9.37
N SER A 171 -7.18 -3.66 9.82
CA SER A 171 -6.46 -3.86 11.08
C SER A 171 -5.75 -5.19 11.05
N GLY A 172 -4.69 -5.33 11.82
CA GLY A 172 -3.92 -6.57 11.81
C GLY A 172 -2.60 -6.49 12.54
N THR A 173 -1.86 -7.59 12.48
CA THR A 173 -0.50 -7.68 12.99
C THR A 173 0.45 -7.79 11.81
N ALA A 174 1.43 -6.89 11.79
CA ALA A 174 2.50 -6.87 10.82
C ALA A 174 3.81 -7.33 11.48
N VAL A 175 4.58 -8.15 10.77
CA VAL A 175 5.91 -8.60 11.23
C VAL A 175 6.98 -8.00 10.32
N ARG A 176 8.17 -7.76 10.87
CA ARG A 176 9.30 -7.27 10.07
C ARG A 176 9.66 -8.29 9.00
N ALA A 177 9.81 -7.86 7.76
CA ALA A 177 10.02 -8.76 6.63
C ALA A 177 11.40 -9.45 6.67
N SER A 178 12.42 -8.80 7.24
CA SER A 178 13.75 -9.36 7.46
C SER A 178 13.84 -10.33 8.64
N ASP A 179 12.99 -10.19 9.65
CA ASP A 179 12.92 -11.06 10.83
C ASP A 179 11.46 -11.26 11.27
N PRO A 180 10.77 -12.27 10.71
CA PRO A 180 9.32 -12.44 10.79
C PRO A 180 8.86 -13.05 12.14
N LYS A 181 9.43 -12.59 13.24
CA LYS A 181 9.09 -13.03 14.59
C LYS A 181 8.06 -12.09 15.21
N LEU A 182 7.19 -12.67 16.05
CA LEU A 182 6.13 -11.91 16.74
C LEU A 182 6.68 -10.92 17.77
N GLU A 183 7.87 -11.16 18.34
CA GLU A 183 8.56 -10.23 19.24
C GLU A 183 8.88 -8.88 18.58
N ASN A 184 9.05 -8.88 17.25
CA ASN A 184 9.31 -7.70 16.43
C ASN A 184 8.04 -7.23 15.70
N ALA A 185 6.86 -7.68 16.13
CA ALA A 185 5.61 -7.33 15.47
C ALA A 185 5.11 -5.94 15.85
N VAL A 186 4.35 -5.39 14.92
CA VAL A 186 3.59 -4.15 15.07
C VAL A 186 2.12 -4.47 14.85
N THR A 187 1.27 -4.09 15.79
CA THR A 187 -0.18 -4.19 15.68
C THR A 187 -0.73 -2.90 15.11
N ILE A 188 -1.44 -2.99 13.99
CA ILE A 188 -2.10 -1.88 13.31
C ILE A 188 -3.59 -1.91 13.63
N THR A 189 -4.10 -0.75 14.05
CA THR A 189 -5.50 -0.54 14.46
C THR A 189 -6.04 0.74 13.86
N ARG A 190 -7.37 0.83 13.77
CA ARG A 190 -8.07 1.99 13.19
C ARG A 190 -7.52 2.36 11.81
N GLY A 191 -7.21 1.35 11.00
CA GLY A 191 -6.77 1.56 9.64
C GLY A 191 -7.95 1.99 8.80
N GLU A 192 -7.80 3.09 8.07
CA GLU A 192 -8.80 3.63 7.17
C GLU A 192 -8.14 4.04 5.87
N PHE A 193 -8.83 3.83 4.76
CA PHE A 193 -8.43 4.32 3.46
C PHE A 193 -9.64 4.80 2.68
N ASP A 194 -9.45 5.90 1.96
CA ASP A 194 -10.38 6.43 0.99
C ASP A 194 -9.56 7.07 -0.12
N VAL A 195 -9.42 6.38 -1.25
CA VAL A 195 -8.45 6.75 -2.28
C VAL A 195 -9.06 6.67 -3.68
N PRO A 196 -8.69 7.59 -4.57
CA PRO A 196 -9.13 7.54 -5.97
C PRO A 196 -8.47 6.38 -6.70
N ILE A 197 -9.15 5.88 -7.73
CA ILE A 197 -8.62 4.96 -8.74
C ILE A 197 -8.52 5.78 -10.03
N PRO A 198 -7.33 6.19 -10.47
CA PRO A 198 -7.17 6.94 -11.71
C PRO A 198 -7.72 6.15 -12.91
N PRO A 199 -8.42 6.83 -13.84
CA PRO A 199 -8.90 6.19 -15.06
C PRO A 199 -7.71 5.69 -15.90
N ARG A 200 -7.91 4.56 -16.61
CA ARG A 200 -6.92 3.95 -17.50
C ARG A 200 -6.81 4.68 -18.83
#